data_AF-A0A7J8U6C8-F1
#
_entry.id   AF-A0A7J8U6C8-F1
#
_cell.length_a   1.000
_cell.length_b   1.000
_cell.length_c   1.000
_cell.angle_alpha   90.00
_cell.angle_beta   90.00
_cell.angle_gamma   90.00
#
_symmetry.space_group_name_H-M   'P 1'
#
loop_
_entity.id
_entity.type
_entity.pdbx_description
1 polymer ?
#
loop_
_entity_poly.entity_id
_entity_poly.type
_entity_poly.pdbx_seq_one_letter_code
_entity_poly.pdbx_strand_id
1 'polypeptide(L)'
;MGFLNIEVEGDCLSVIRNLKENRGEQSVIGAYIHNICASCVIFQNCAFHHVQKHINGDAHALAIEVLKRNEATYLVGDVPTYTLNAVEVDRR
;
A
#
# COMPACT_ATOMS: atom_id res chain seq x y z
N MET A 1 -17.60 4.14 12.58
CA MET A 1 -16.30 3.44 12.63
C MET A 1 -15.39 4.17 11.67
N GLY A 2 -14.46 4.97 12.19
CA GLY A 2 -13.52 5.71 11.34
C GLY A 2 -12.19 5.74 12.07
N PHE A 3 -11.14 5.28 11.40
CA PHE A 3 -9.78 5.51 11.90
C PHE A 3 -9.53 7.02 11.89
N LEU A 4 -9.00 7.56 12.99
CA LEU A 4 -8.60 8.97 13.06
C LEU A 4 -7.17 9.16 12.57
N ASN A 5 -6.34 8.14 12.77
CA ASN A 5 -4.92 8.14 12.45
C ASN A 5 -4.62 6.96 11.54
N ILE A 6 -3.88 7.21 10.47
CA ILE A 6 -3.43 6.18 9.52
C ILE A 6 -1.91 6.24 9.38
N GLU A 7 -1.30 5.07 9.38
CA GLU A 7 0.09 4.86 9.01
C GLU A 7 0.14 3.96 7.77
N VAL A 8 0.83 4.42 6.74
CA VAL A 8 0.99 3.71 5.47
C VAL A 8 2.45 3.29 5.34
N GLU A 9 2.68 1.99 5.25
CA GLU A 9 4.01 1.42 5.06
C GLU A 9 4.16 0.89 3.63
N GLY A 10 5.36 1.05 3.05
CA GLY A 10 5.68 0.49 1.75
C GLY A 10 7.17 0.39 1.51
N ASP A 11 7.57 -0.52 0.62
CA ASP A 11 8.97 -0.77 0.27
C ASP A 11 9.46 0.04 -0.94
N CYS A 12 8.55 0.74 -1.64
CA CYS A 12 8.92 1.63 -2.74
C CYS A 12 9.31 3.02 -2.24
N LEU A 13 10.61 3.24 -2.04
CA LEU A 13 11.15 4.50 -1.49
C LEU A 13 10.74 5.75 -2.27
N SER A 14 10.71 5.70 -3.61
CA SER A 14 10.31 6.84 -4.45
C SER A 14 8.85 7.21 -4.22
N VAL A 15 7.95 6.24 -4.16
CA VAL A 15 6.52 6.46 -3.88
C VAL A 15 6.33 7.05 -2.49
N ILE A 16 6.97 6.49 -1.46
CA ILE A 16 6.87 7.01 -0.08
C ILE A 16 7.40 8.45 0.01
N ARG A 17 8.51 8.77 -0.67
CA ARG A 17 9.03 10.14 -0.71
C ARG A 17 8.06 11.09 -1.39
N ASN A 18 7.49 10.70 -2.52
CA ASN A 18 6.54 11.54 -3.24
C ASN A 18 5.26 11.80 -2.42
N LEU A 19 4.77 10.80 -1.68
CA LEU A 19 3.64 10.96 -0.75
C LEU A 19 3.96 11.95 0.38
N LYS A 20 5.18 11.90 0.94
CA LYS A 20 5.62 12.83 1.99
C LYS A 20 5.79 14.26 1.50
N GLU A 21 6.42 14.41 0.34
CA GLU A 21 6.80 15.73 -0.17
C GLU A 21 5.66 16.39 -0.95
N ASN A 22 4.61 15.64 -1.28
CA ASN A 22 3.49 16.08 -2.14
C ASN A 22 3.98 16.82 -3.40
N ARG A 23 5.12 16.37 -3.95
CA ARG A 23 5.64 16.94 -5.19
C ARG A 23 4.71 16.50 -6.31
N GLY A 24 4.03 17.48 -6.92
CA GLY A 24 3.23 17.25 -8.11
C GLY A 24 4.09 16.62 -9.20
N GLU A 25 3.91 15.32 -9.42
CA GLU A 25 4.57 14.57 -10.48
C GLU A 25 3.59 14.40 -11.64
N GLN A 26 4.01 14.65 -12.88
CA GLN A 26 3.15 14.52 -14.07
C GLN A 26 3.08 13.10 -14.64
N SER A 27 3.42 12.08 -13.83
CA SER A 27 3.37 10.68 -14.25
C SER A 27 2.02 10.04 -13.93
N VAL A 28 1.79 8.84 -14.48
CA VAL A 28 0.64 8.00 -14.12
C VAL A 28 0.62 7.73 -12.60
N ILE A 29 1.79 7.56 -11.98
CA ILE A 29 1.93 7.38 -10.53
C ILE A 29 1.54 8.68 -9.78
N GLY A 30 1.84 9.85 -10.35
CA GLY A 30 1.44 11.14 -9.82
C GLY A 30 -0.07 11.30 -9.60
N ALA A 31 -0.90 10.75 -10.50
CA ALA A 31 -2.35 10.74 -10.33
C ALA A 31 -2.79 9.90 -9.11
N TYR A 32 -2.13 8.77 -8.84
CA TYR A 32 -2.39 7.97 -7.64
C TYR A 32 -1.92 8.68 -6.38
N ILE A 33 -0.73 9.28 -6.39
CA ILE A 33 -0.20 10.08 -5.26
C ILE A 33 -1.19 11.20 -4.92
N HIS A 34 -1.67 11.95 -5.92
CA HIS A 34 -2.64 13.02 -5.71
C HIS A 34 -3.92 12.53 -5.05
N ASN A 35 -4.49 11.41 -5.52
CA ASN A 35 -5.70 10.82 -4.93
C ASN A 35 -5.48 10.37 -3.48
N ILE A 36 -4.33 9.77 -3.17
CA ILE A 36 -3.97 9.36 -1.80
C ILE A 36 -3.85 10.59 -0.90
N CYS A 37 -3.13 11.63 -1.33
CA CYS A 37 -2.98 12.88 -0.57
C CYS A 37 -4.33 13.57 -0.33
N ALA A 38 -5.19 13.64 -1.35
CA ALA A 38 -6.54 14.19 -1.21
C ALA A 38 -7.41 13.39 -0.25
N SER A 39 -7.28 12.06 -0.26
CA SER A 39 -7.96 11.17 0.68
C SER A 39 -7.44 11.33 2.10
N CYS A 40 -6.16 11.67 2.29
CA CYS A 40 -5.59 11.85 3.63
C CYS A 40 -6.18 13.04 4.42
N VAL A 41 -6.86 13.98 3.76
CA VAL A 41 -7.51 15.15 4.39
C VAL A 41 -8.63 14.76 5.36
N ILE A 42 -9.21 13.56 5.22
CA ILE A 42 -10.29 13.10 6.12
C ILE A 42 -9.77 12.56 7.46
N PHE A 43 -8.46 12.32 7.59
CA PHE A 43 -7.83 11.80 8.81
C PHE A 43 -7.22 12.94 9.62
N GLN A 44 -7.16 12.78 10.94
CA GLN A 44 -6.45 13.73 11.82
C GLN A 44 -4.94 13.62 11.63
N ASN A 45 -4.44 12.40 11.43
CA ASN A 45 -3.04 12.13 11.14
C ASN A 45 -2.90 11.08 10.02
N CYS A 46 -2.00 11.33 9.07
CA CYS A 46 -1.65 10.41 8.00
C CYS A 46 -0.13 10.42 7.86
N ALA A 47 0.51 9.30 8.16
CA ALA A 47 1.96 9.15 8.12
C ALA A 47 2.39 8.08 7.10
N PHE A 48 3.55 8.28 6.50
CA PHE A 48 4.10 7.38 5.48
C PHE A 48 5.47 6.87 5.92
N HIS A 49 5.71 5.57 5.82
CA HIS A 49 6.94 4.92 6.26
C HIS A 49 7.50 4.03 5.17
N HIS A 50 8.80 4.20 4.92
CA HIS A 50 9.51 3.28 4.07
C HIS A 50 10.00 2.12 4.92
N VAL A 51 9.61 0.90 4.55
CA VAL A 51 10.04 -0.33 5.20
C VAL A 51 10.85 -1.19 4.24
N GLN A 52 11.63 -2.13 4.75
CA GLN A 52 12.35 -3.07 3.89
C GLN A 52 11.37 -4.04 3.23
N LYS A 53 11.68 -4.50 2.00
CA LYS A 53 10.83 -5.42 1.24
C LYS A 53 10.39 -6.66 2.04
N HIS A 54 11.29 -7.24 2.84
CA HIS A 54 10.98 -8.43 3.63
C HIS A 54 9.97 -8.16 4.77
N ILE A 55 9.82 -6.90 5.20
CA ILE A 55 8.81 -6.46 6.17
C ILE A 55 7.46 -6.28 5.46
N ASN A 56 7.47 -5.82 4.21
CA ASN A 56 6.28 -5.65 3.36
C ASN A 56 5.81 -6.98 2.70
N GLY A 57 6.10 -8.13 3.32
CA GLY A 57 5.90 -9.46 2.75
C GLY A 57 4.44 -9.77 2.42
N ASP A 58 3.52 -9.39 3.31
CA ASP A 58 2.09 -9.64 3.13
C ASP A 58 1.52 -8.87 1.93
N ALA A 59 1.86 -7.58 1.80
CA ALA A 59 1.48 -6.76 0.66
C ALA A 59 2.10 -7.28 -0.65
N HIS A 60 3.35 -7.76 -0.59
CA HIS A 60 4.00 -8.37 -1.75
C HIS A 60 3.28 -9.65 -2.21
N ALA A 61 2.97 -10.55 -1.27
CA ALA A 61 2.25 -11.78 -1.56
C ALA A 61 0.85 -11.50 -2.13
N LEU A 62 0.14 -10.53 -1.55
CA LEU A 62 -1.14 -10.02 -2.07
C LEU A 62 -1.03 -9.56 -3.52
N ALA A 63 -0.04 -8.70 -3.82
CA ALA A 63 0.16 -8.17 -5.16
C ALA A 63 0.46 -9.28 -6.19
N ILE A 64 1.30 -10.26 -5.81
CA ILE A 64 1.60 -11.41 -6.66
C ILE A 64 0.35 -12.24 -6.96
N GLU A 65 -0.47 -12.52 -5.96
CA GLU A 65 -1.62 -13.39 -6.12
C GLU A 65 -2.71 -12.74 -6.98
N VAL A 66 -2.95 -11.45 -6.78
CA VAL A 66 -3.89 -10.68 -7.61
C VAL A 66 -3.38 -10.57 -9.05
N LEU A 67 -2.06 -10.38 -9.25
CA LEU A 67 -1.46 -10.36 -10.58
C LEU A 67 -1.63 -11.69 -11.32
N LYS A 68 -1.46 -12.84 -10.64
CA LYS A 68 -1.69 -14.17 -11.22
C LYS A 68 -3.14 -14.36 -11.67
N ARG A 69 -4.09 -13.80 -10.93
CA ARG A 69 -5.53 -13.90 -11.21
C ARG A 69 -6.03 -12.87 -12.21
N ASN A 70 -5.22 -11.86 -12.54
CA ASN A 70 -5.61 -10.71 -13.35
C ASN A 70 -6.88 -10.02 -12.81
N GLU A 71 -6.98 -9.93 -11.48
CA GLU A 71 -8.10 -9.31 -10.78
C GLU A 71 -7.71 -7.91 -10.28
N ALA A 72 -8.71 -7.07 -9.99
CA ALA A 72 -8.51 -5.77 -9.37
C ALA A 72 -9.65 -5.52 -8.37
N THR A 73 -9.47 -6.01 -7.14
CA THR A 73 -10.51 -6.00 -6.11
C THR A 73 -10.07 -5.18 -4.91
N TYR A 74 -10.96 -4.35 -4.38
CA TYR A 74 -10.75 -3.65 -3.11
C TYR A 74 -10.97 -4.60 -1.94
N LEU A 75 -10.00 -4.67 -1.03
CA LEU A 75 -10.11 -5.42 0.22
C LEU A 75 -10.60 -4.48 1.31
N VAL A 76 -11.67 -4.88 2.01
CA VAL A 76 -12.22 -4.15 3.16
C VAL A 76 -12.28 -5.10 4.34
N GLY A 77 -11.58 -4.77 5.42
CA GLY A 77 -11.46 -5.63 6.60
C GLY A 77 -10.17 -6.45 6.54
N ASP A 78 -10.31 -7.77 6.38
CA ASP A 78 -9.20 -8.72 6.50
C ASP A 78 -8.53 -9.06 5.17
N VAL A 79 -7.28 -9.54 5.29
CA VAL A 79 -6.55 -10.11 4.18
C VAL A 79 -7.15 -11.49 3.84
N PRO A 80 -7.49 -11.77 2.57
CA PRO A 80 -8.05 -13.06 2.20
C PRO A 80 -7.14 -14.23 2.59
N THR A 81 -7.73 -15.30 3.13
CA THR A 81 -6.98 -16.47 3.65
C THR A 81 -6.04 -17.11 2.63
N TYR A 82 -6.29 -16.95 1.33
CA TYR A 82 -5.42 -17.46 0.28
C TYR A 82 -4.03 -16.79 0.23
N THR A 83 -3.86 -15.60 0.80
CA THR A 83 -2.54 -14.94 0.82
C THR A 83 -1.67 -15.39 1.97
N LEU A 84 -2.26 -15.87 3.07
CA LEU A 84 -1.51 -16.47 4.18
C LEU A 84 -0.68 -17.67 3.69
N ASN A 85 -1.25 -18.46 2.79
CA ASN A 85 -0.57 -19.61 2.18
C ASN A 85 0.60 -19.20 1.26
N ALA A 86 0.54 -18.02 0.65
CA ALA A 86 1.61 -17.53 -0.23
C ALA A 86 2.82 -17.01 0.56
N VAL A 87 2.58 -16.40 1.73
CA VAL A 87 3.63 -15.90 2.62
C VAL A 87 4.42 -17.03 3.29
N GLU A 88 3.78 -18.18 3.56
CA GLU A 88 4.47 -19.37 4.10
C GLU A 88 5.39 -20.04 3.07
N VAL A 89 5.09 -19.93 1.77
CA VAL A 89 5.89 -20.54 0.69
C VAL A 89 7.11 -19.69 0.32
N ASP A 90 7.03 -18.36 0.42
CA ASP A 90 8.15 -17.44 0.12
C ASP A 90 9.21 -17.36 1.25
N ARG A 91 8.90 -17.93 2.42
CA ARG A 91 9.82 -17.99 3.58
C ARG A 91 10.76 -19.21 3.61
N ARG A 92 10.77 -20.06 2.58
CA ARG A 92 11.62 -21.27 2.50
C ARG A 92 12.80 -21.13 1.54
#